data_AF-O65561-F1
#
_entry.id   AF-O65561-F1
#
_cell.length_a   1.000
_cell.length_b   1.000
_cell.length_c   1.000
_cell.angle_alpha   90.00
_cell.angle_beta   90.00
_cell.angle_gamma   90.00
#
_symmetry.space_group_name_H-M   'P 1'
#
loop_
_entity.id
_entity.type
_entity.pdbx_description
1 polymer ?
#
loop_
_entity_poly.entity_id
_entity_poly.type
_entity_poly.pdbx_seq_one_letter_code
_entity_poly.pdbx_strand_id
1 'polypeptide(L)'
;MVIGSRALIGLTMILVISGTLPVPGQGTCQGDIEGLMKECAVYVQRPGPKVNPSEACCRVVKRSDIPCACGRITASVQQMIDMDKVVHVTAFCGKPLAHGTKCGSKSIYILRSFLLL
;
A
#
# COMPACT_ATOMS: atom_id res chain seq x y z
N MET A 1 -51.44 12.37 10.76
CA MET A 1 -52.05 11.92 12.02
C MET A 1 -51.09 12.29 13.13
N VAL A 2 -51.41 13.33 13.89
CA VAL A 2 -50.66 13.70 15.09
C VAL A 2 -51.15 12.76 16.18
N ILE A 3 -50.31 11.81 16.58
CA ILE A 3 -50.43 11.09 17.84
C ILE A 3 -49.04 11.31 18.45
N GLY A 4 -48.84 12.21 19.40
CA GLY A 4 -49.64 12.49 20.57
C GLY A 4 -48.62 12.50 21.69
N SER A 5 -48.19 13.71 22.05
CA SER A 5 -47.12 14.01 22.99
C SER A 5 -47.26 13.23 24.31
N ARG A 6 -46.10 12.95 24.94
CA ARG A 6 -45.86 12.52 26.33
C ARG A 6 -45.45 11.05 26.52
N ALA A 7 -44.31 10.69 25.97
CA ALA A 7 -43.39 9.74 26.60
C ALA A 7 -41.97 10.05 26.15
N LEU A 8 -41.24 10.79 26.98
CA LEU A 8 -39.78 10.88 26.94
C LEU A 8 -39.23 9.46 27.01
N ILE A 9 -38.46 8.99 26.02
CA ILE A 9 -37.28 8.14 26.18
C ILE A 9 -36.50 8.16 24.85
N GLY A 10 -35.32 8.77 24.88
CA GLY A 10 -34.12 8.21 24.25
C GLY A 10 -33.99 8.22 22.72
N LEU A 11 -33.23 9.21 22.22
CA LEU A 11 -32.20 9.01 21.19
C LEU A 11 -32.66 8.48 19.82
N THR A 12 -33.22 9.38 19.02
CA THR A 12 -33.07 9.33 17.56
C THR A 12 -31.60 9.50 17.18
N MET A 13 -30.91 8.41 16.86
CA MET A 13 -29.83 8.34 15.86
C MET A 13 -29.57 6.86 15.58
N ILE A 14 -30.41 6.26 14.74
CA ILE A 14 -30.09 4.97 14.14
C ILE A 14 -28.99 5.27 13.12
N LEU A 15 -27.73 5.25 13.56
CA LEU A 15 -26.58 5.29 12.69
C LEU A 15 -26.67 4.05 11.82
N VAL A 16 -26.96 4.24 10.54
CA VAL A 16 -26.86 3.20 9.51
C VAL A 16 -25.37 2.91 9.38
N ILE A 17 -24.86 1.99 10.19
CA ILE A 17 -23.51 1.45 10.01
C ILE A 17 -23.59 0.60 8.75
N SER A 18 -23.42 1.25 7.59
CA SER A 18 -23.01 0.56 6.37
C SER A 18 -21.57 0.10 6.59
N GLY A 19 -21.42 -0.91 7.44
CA GLY A 19 -20.17 -1.62 7.64
C GLY A 19 -19.92 -2.41 6.37
N THR A 20 -19.17 -1.84 5.44
CA THR A 20 -18.48 -2.61 4.42
C THR A 20 -17.65 -3.64 5.18
N LEU A 21 -18.05 -4.92 5.09
CA LEU A 21 -17.23 -6.04 5.55
C LEU A 21 -15.81 -5.81 5.00
N PRO A 22 -14.77 -5.72 5.86
CA PRO A 22 -13.40 -5.68 5.38
C PRO A 22 -13.15 -6.99 4.66
N VAL A 23 -13.25 -6.95 3.33
CA VAL A 23 -12.84 -8.06 2.47
C VAL A 23 -11.35 -8.22 2.74
N PRO A 24 -10.86 -9.42 3.14
CA PRO A 24 -9.42 -9.62 3.32
C PRO A 24 -8.75 -9.41 1.96
N GLY A 25 -8.17 -8.23 1.78
CA GLY A 25 -7.75 -7.70 0.47
C GLY A 25 -7.95 -6.19 0.29
N GLN A 26 -8.76 -5.54 1.13
CA GLN A 26 -8.86 -4.08 1.22
C GLN A 26 -8.14 -3.60 2.50
N GLY A 27 -6.80 -3.63 2.46
CA GLY A 27 -6.00 -3.05 3.52
C GLY A 27 -6.17 -1.53 3.55
N THR A 28 -6.08 -0.91 4.72
CA THR A 28 -5.80 0.53 4.76
C THR A 28 -4.39 0.74 4.20
N CYS A 29 -4.12 1.91 3.62
CA CYS A 29 -2.77 2.26 3.16
C CYS A 29 -1.70 2.05 4.25
N GLN A 30 -2.06 2.26 5.52
CA GLN A 30 -1.18 1.99 6.65
C GLN A 30 -0.92 0.48 6.84
N GLY A 31 -1.96 -0.35 6.74
CA GLY A 31 -1.82 -1.81 6.81
C GLY A 31 -1.04 -2.39 5.62
N ASP A 32 -1.15 -1.79 4.44
CA ASP A 32 -0.34 -2.13 3.28
C ASP A 32 1.14 -1.85 3.52
N ILE A 33 1.47 -0.68 4.08
CA ILE A 33 2.84 -0.33 4.44
C ILE A 33 3.39 -1.32 5.47
N GLU A 34 2.62 -1.64 6.51
CA GLU A 34 3.05 -2.59 7.53
C GLU A 34 3.30 -3.99 6.94
N GLY A 35 2.39 -4.48 6.09
CA GLY A 35 2.56 -5.74 5.39
C GLY A 35 3.79 -5.75 4.47
N LEU A 36 4.01 -4.67 3.73
CA LEU A 36 5.17 -4.52 2.83
C LEU A 36 6.46 -4.47 3.64
N MET A 37 6.50 -3.74 4.75
CA MET A 37 7.68 -3.72 5.62
C MET A 37 7.96 -5.11 6.19
N LYS A 38 6.94 -5.81 6.67
CA LYS A 38 7.09 -7.13 7.28
C LYS A 38 7.62 -8.17 6.29
N GLU A 39 7.03 -8.24 5.10
CA GLU A 39 7.33 -9.31 4.15
C GLU A 39 8.41 -8.94 3.13
N CYS A 40 8.60 -7.65 2.84
CA CYS A 40 9.44 -7.19 1.73
C CYS A 40 10.68 -6.38 2.12
N ALA A 41 10.83 -5.92 3.37
CA ALA A 41 11.94 -5.02 3.74
C ALA A 41 13.33 -5.56 3.38
N VAL A 42 13.58 -6.86 3.59
CA VAL A 42 14.88 -7.49 3.33
C VAL A 42 15.27 -7.46 1.85
N TYR A 43 14.28 -7.42 0.95
CA TYR A 43 14.48 -7.43 -0.49
C TYR A 43 14.69 -6.03 -1.06
N VAL A 44 14.25 -4.98 -0.35
CA VAL A 44 14.28 -3.60 -0.82
C VAL A 44 15.25 -2.71 -0.04
N GLN A 45 15.76 -3.15 1.11
CA GLN A 45 16.77 -2.41 1.85
C GLN A 45 18.04 -2.19 1.02
N ARG A 46 18.77 -1.09 1.27
CA ARG A 46 20.03 -0.78 0.58
C ARG A 46 21.13 -1.81 0.78
N PRO A 47 21.42 -2.28 2.00
CA PRO A 47 22.48 -3.26 2.21
C PRO A 47 22.21 -4.55 1.46
N GLY A 48 23.29 -5.16 0.96
CA GLY A 48 23.27 -6.47 0.30
C GLY A 48 22.87 -6.44 -1.17
N PRO A 49 22.89 -7.60 -1.84
CA PRO A 49 22.59 -7.72 -3.25
C PRO A 49 21.09 -7.58 -3.54
N LYS A 50 20.76 -7.40 -4.82
CA LYS A 50 19.39 -7.55 -5.33
C LYS A 50 19.08 -9.04 -5.46
N VAL A 51 18.04 -9.51 -4.78
CA VAL A 51 17.62 -10.92 -4.79
C VAL A 51 16.12 -11.01 -5.07
N ASN A 52 15.67 -12.18 -5.54
CA ASN A 52 14.25 -12.39 -5.83
C ASN A 52 13.44 -12.44 -4.52
N PRO A 53 12.25 -11.81 -4.49
CA PRO A 53 11.38 -11.80 -3.31
C PRO A 53 10.77 -13.17 -3.03
N SER A 54 10.35 -13.39 -1.78
CA SER A 54 9.56 -14.56 -1.39
C SER A 54 8.14 -14.50 -1.97
N GLU A 55 7.48 -15.65 -2.00
CA GLU A 55 6.05 -15.72 -2.36
C GLU A 55 5.18 -14.89 -1.40
N ALA A 56 5.54 -14.85 -0.12
CA ALA A 56 4.85 -14.02 0.88
C ALA A 56 4.96 -12.53 0.56
N CYS A 57 6.16 -12.05 0.21
CA CYS A 57 6.33 -10.66 -0.25
C CYS A 57 5.49 -10.39 -1.51
N CYS A 58 5.52 -11.28 -2.50
CA CYS A 58 4.72 -11.08 -3.71
C CYS A 58 3.21 -11.08 -3.47
N ARG A 59 2.72 -11.87 -2.51
CA ARG A 59 1.31 -11.87 -2.11
C ARG A 59 0.90 -10.50 -1.57
N VAL A 60 1.75 -9.88 -0.76
CA VAL A 60 1.52 -8.52 -0.25
C VAL A 60 1.60 -7.49 -1.37
N VAL A 61 2.65 -7.52 -2.19
CA VAL A 61 2.81 -6.58 -3.32
C VAL A 61 1.58 -6.56 -4.23
N LYS A 62 1.04 -7.74 -4.56
CA LYS A 62 -0.14 -7.86 -5.43
C LYS A 62 -1.37 -7.18 -4.83
N ARG A 63 -1.65 -7.42 -3.54
CA ARG A 63 -2.84 -6.88 -2.86
C ARG A 63 -2.72 -5.41 -2.45
N SER A 64 -1.52 -4.89 -2.23
CA SER A 64 -1.32 -3.58 -1.62
C SER A 64 -1.50 -2.40 -2.57
N ASP A 65 -2.00 -1.28 -2.06
CA ASP A 65 -2.03 0.00 -2.77
C ASP A 65 -0.63 0.63 -2.80
N ILE A 66 0.14 0.24 -3.82
CA ILE A 66 1.52 0.70 -4.02
C ILE A 66 1.62 2.23 -4.22
N PRO A 67 0.76 2.88 -5.04
CA PRO A 67 0.72 4.34 -5.11
C PRO A 67 0.53 5.00 -3.74
N CYS A 68 -0.40 4.50 -2.91
CA CYS A 68 -0.60 5.08 -1.59
C CYS A 68 0.62 4.87 -0.67
N ALA A 69 1.18 3.66 -0.63
CA ALA A 69 2.38 3.36 0.16
C ALA A 69 3.55 4.27 -0.25
N CYS A 70 3.74 4.50 -1.54
CA CYS A 70 4.77 5.39 -2.06
C CYS A 70 4.59 6.86 -1.65
N GLY A 71 3.34 7.34 -1.55
CA GLY A 71 3.02 8.66 -1.03
C GLY A 71 3.36 8.86 0.46
N ARG A 72 3.58 7.78 1.21
CA ARG A 72 3.94 7.80 2.64
C ARG A 72 5.43 7.59 2.93
N ILE A 73 6.24 7.36 1.91
CA ILE A 73 7.69 7.22 2.07
C ILE A 73 8.28 8.57 2.48
N THR A 74 8.85 8.63 3.68
CA THR A 74 9.59 9.79 4.18
C THR A 74 11.05 9.76 3.73
N ALA A 75 11.75 10.87 3.88
CA ALA A 75 13.19 10.96 3.56
C ALA A 75 14.03 9.90 4.29
N SER A 76 13.70 9.61 5.56
CA SER A 76 14.40 8.59 6.35
C SER A 76 14.20 7.19 5.78
N VAL A 77 12.96 6.82 5.42
CA VAL A 77 12.66 5.52 4.77
C VAL A 77 13.40 5.43 3.44
N GLN A 78 13.38 6.51 2.67
CA GLN A 78 14.03 6.59 1.37
C GLN A 78 15.55 6.43 1.43
N GLN A 79 16.19 6.76 2.55
CA GLN A 79 17.63 6.52 2.75
C GLN A 79 17.95 5.05 3.06
N MET A 80 16.98 4.32 3.62
CA MET A 80 17.13 2.91 4.00
C MET A 80 16.81 1.94 2.85
N ILE A 81 15.98 2.35 1.89
CA ILE A 81 15.58 1.50 0.75
C ILE A 81 16.33 1.84 -0.54
N ASP A 82 16.48 0.84 -1.40
CA ASP A 82 17.02 0.94 -2.74
C ASP A 82 15.86 0.90 -3.75
N MET A 83 15.68 1.99 -4.49
CA MET A 83 14.58 2.11 -5.45
C MET A 83 14.71 1.12 -6.61
N ASP A 84 15.93 0.73 -7.01
CA ASP A 84 16.12 -0.25 -8.08
C ASP A 84 15.68 -1.64 -7.61
N LYS A 85 15.84 -1.94 -6.32
CA LYS A 85 15.31 -3.15 -5.70
C LYS A 85 13.79 -3.11 -5.57
N VAL A 86 13.20 -1.96 -5.24
CA VAL A 86 11.74 -1.80 -5.23
C VAL A 86 11.15 -2.06 -6.63
N VAL A 87 11.77 -1.49 -7.68
CA VAL A 87 11.36 -1.75 -9.07
C VAL A 87 11.49 -3.24 -9.42
N HIS A 88 12.59 -3.88 -9.00
CA HIS A 88 12.78 -5.32 -9.22
C HIS A 88 11.71 -6.17 -8.52
N VAL A 89 11.44 -5.94 -7.24
CA VAL A 89 10.44 -6.69 -6.47
C VAL A 89 9.05 -6.53 -7.09
N THR A 90 8.66 -5.30 -7.41
CA THR A 90 7.33 -5.01 -7.99
C THR A 90 7.16 -5.63 -9.38
N ALA A 91 8.17 -5.53 -10.25
CA ALA A 91 8.18 -6.18 -11.56
C ALA A 91 8.15 -7.72 -11.45
N PHE A 92 9.00 -8.30 -10.61
CA PHE A 92 9.07 -9.75 -10.37
C PHE A 92 7.74 -10.31 -9.86
N CYS A 93 7.08 -9.58 -8.96
CA CYS A 93 5.78 -9.98 -8.42
C CYS A 93 4.60 -9.72 -9.39
N GLY A 94 4.84 -9.23 -10.61
CA GLY A 94 3.81 -9.02 -11.63
C GLY A 94 2.96 -7.76 -11.42
N LYS A 95 3.46 -6.79 -10.65
CA LYS A 95 2.81 -5.49 -10.42
C LYS A 95 3.81 -4.35 -10.60
N PRO A 96 4.37 -4.15 -11.81
CA PRO A 96 5.38 -3.13 -12.05
C PRO A 96 4.83 -1.74 -11.72
N LEU A 97 5.71 -0.87 -11.24
CA LEU A 97 5.37 0.52 -10.98
C LEU A 97 5.07 1.25 -12.29
N ALA A 98 4.03 2.08 -12.29
CA ALA A 98 3.74 2.94 -13.44
C ALA A 98 4.86 3.96 -13.64
N HIS A 99 5.12 4.31 -14.89
CA HIS A 99 6.05 5.39 -15.22
C HIS A 99 5.65 6.68 -14.48
N GLY A 100 6.61 7.32 -13.82
CA GLY A 100 6.38 8.57 -13.11
C GLY A 100 5.77 8.40 -11.71
N THR A 101 5.65 7.17 -11.20
CA THR A 101 5.24 6.93 -9.80
C THR A 101 6.18 7.67 -8.85
N LYS A 102 5.63 8.52 -7.98
CA LYS A 102 6.38 9.27 -6.98
C LYS A 102 6.43 8.50 -5.68
N CYS A 103 7.62 8.17 -5.21
CA CYS A 103 7.85 7.47 -3.95
C CYS A 103 8.78 8.32 -3.08
N GLY A 104 8.20 9.01 -2.09
CA GLY A 104 8.88 10.08 -1.35
C GLY A 104 9.37 11.20 -2.27
N SER A 105 10.58 11.71 -2.04
CA SER A 105 11.15 12.83 -2.81
C SER A 105 11.72 12.41 -4.17
N LYS A 106 11.82 11.10 -4.45
CA LYS A 106 12.27 10.62 -5.77
C LYS A 106 11.04 10.22 -6.58
N SER A 107 10.91 10.84 -7.73
CA SER A 107 10.06 10.28 -8.77
C SER A 107 10.81 9.10 -9.37
N ILE A 108 10.16 7.94 -9.42
CA ILE A 108 10.62 6.81 -10.23
C ILE A 108 10.30 7.18 -11.66
N TYR A 109 11.13 8.04 -12.22
CA TYR A 109 11.31 8.09 -13.66
C TYR A 109 11.98 6.78 -13.97
N ILE A 110 11.19 5.77 -14.35
CA ILE A 110 11.72 4.53 -14.92
C ILE A 110 12.71 5.00 -15.98
N LEU A 111 14.00 4.88 -15.67
CA LEU A 111 15.08 5.20 -16.56
C LEU A 111 15.13 4.04 -17.57
N ARG A 112 14.17 4.06 -18.50
CA ARG A 112 14.46 3.86 -19.91
C ARG A 112 15.13 2.52 -20.27
N SER A 113 14.73 1.38 -19.68
CA SER A 113 15.34 0.07 -20.05
C SER A 113 14.43 -1.16 -20.15
N PHE A 114 13.11 -1.11 -19.87
CA PHE A 114 12.24 -2.31 -19.99
C PHE A 114 11.29 -2.31 -21.20
N LEU A 115 11.46 -1.37 -22.15
CA LEU A 115 10.72 -1.33 -23.42
C LEU A 115 11.60 -1.62 -24.65
N LEU A 116 12.81 -2.17 -24.46
CA LEU A 116 13.72 -2.57 -25.55
C LEU A 116 14.50 -3.87 -25.21
N LEU A 117 13.83 -4.89 -24.67
CA LEU A 117 14.28 -6.28 -24.70
C LEU A 117 13.04 -7.19 -24.75
#